data_AF-A0A448FBV9-F1
#
_entry.id   AF-A0A448FBV9-F1
#
_cell.length_a   1.000
_cell.length_b   1.000
_cell.length_c   1.000
_cell.angle_alpha   90.00
_cell.angle_beta   90.00
_cell.angle_gamma   90.00
#
_symmetry.space_group_name_H-M   'P 1'
#
loop_
_entity.id
_entity.type
_entity.pdbx_description
1 polymer ?
#
loop_
_entity_poly.entity_id
_entity_poly.type
_entity_poly.pdbx_seq_one_letter_code
_entity_poly.pdbx_strand_id
1 'polypeptide(L)'
;MKKLVLLGLTVSLLGGCTLLDIVDDGKITHRKLTGEWQCTASYPEHNTKTVSRLKLIGDGSLVNNSSIIEPIDKPFFVYDLSSTGTWKLDEQTHKLTYTLTTNSVQRNHTEDALDAMEKDSRYKPYEENLFKKYSKRINKQNTINFVVTSLTRDSKNGQYTLVLEQKTAQKSYISSCVR
;
A
#
# COMPACT_ATOMS: atom_id res chain seq x y z
N MET A 1 -34.26 32.74 -59.01
CA MET A 1 -34.99 32.24 -57.82
C MET A 1 -35.12 30.73 -57.92
N LYS A 2 -34.41 29.98 -57.07
CA LYS A 2 -34.82 28.73 -56.39
C LYS A 2 -33.59 28.15 -55.70
N LYS A 3 -33.60 28.25 -54.36
CA LYS A 3 -32.62 27.64 -53.46
C LYS A 3 -32.93 26.15 -53.37
N LEU A 4 -31.91 25.30 -53.48
CA LEU A 4 -31.97 23.93 -52.99
C LEU A 4 -30.76 23.71 -52.07
N VAL A 5 -31.10 23.59 -50.80
CA VAL A 5 -30.23 23.30 -49.67
C VAL A 5 -30.14 21.77 -49.56
N LEU A 6 -28.92 21.24 -49.49
CA LEU A 6 -28.61 19.93 -48.91
C LEU A 6 -27.44 20.21 -47.94
N LEU A 7 -27.63 20.28 -46.61
CA LEU A 7 -27.75 19.14 -45.67
C LEU A 7 -26.83 18.00 -46.12
N GLY A 8 -25.66 17.76 -45.54
CA GLY A 8 -25.35 17.73 -44.11
C GLY A 8 -24.85 16.32 -43.81
N LEU A 9 -23.54 16.11 -43.84
CA LEU A 9 -22.88 14.86 -43.45
C LEU A 9 -21.63 15.21 -42.64
N THR A 10 -21.86 15.76 -41.45
CA THR A 10 -20.87 15.74 -40.38
C THR A 10 -20.79 14.29 -39.87
N VAL A 11 -19.79 13.55 -40.33
CA VAL A 11 -19.40 12.28 -39.72
C VAL A 11 -18.76 12.63 -38.37
N SER A 12 -19.58 12.64 -37.34
CA SER A 12 -19.13 12.70 -35.95
C SER A 12 -18.36 11.41 -35.65
N LEU A 13 -17.01 11.46 -35.70
CA LEU A 13 -16.17 10.45 -35.07
C LEU A 13 -16.29 10.58 -33.54
N LEU A 14 -17.40 10.08 -33.01
CA LEU A 14 -17.58 9.78 -31.59
C LEU A 14 -17.46 8.26 -31.43
N GLY A 15 -16.22 7.79 -31.37
CA GLY A 15 -15.93 6.38 -31.14
C GLY A 15 -14.44 6.19 -30.91
N GLY A 16 -14.03 6.14 -29.63
CA GLY A 16 -12.64 5.82 -29.32
C GLY A 16 -12.11 6.13 -27.93
N CYS A 17 -12.93 6.32 -26.90
CA CYS A 17 -12.45 6.46 -25.51
C CYS A 17 -12.99 5.37 -24.59
N THR A 18 -12.91 4.09 -24.95
CA THR A 18 -13.27 2.99 -24.01
C THR A 18 -12.52 1.65 -24.21
N LEU A 19 -11.47 1.56 -25.04
CA LEU A 19 -10.88 0.25 -25.41
C LEU A 19 -9.51 -0.09 -24.82
N LEU A 20 -9.01 0.60 -23.79
CA LEU A 20 -7.68 0.28 -23.21
C LEU A 20 -7.70 -0.70 -22.02
N ASP A 21 -8.86 -1.24 -21.66
CA ASP A 21 -9.00 -2.19 -20.54
C ASP A 21 -9.39 -3.61 -20.96
N ILE A 22 -9.44 -3.91 -22.27
CA ILE A 22 -9.90 -5.23 -22.77
C ILE A 22 -8.76 -6.26 -22.89
N VAL A 23 -7.49 -5.85 -22.80
CA VAL A 23 -6.36 -6.79 -22.82
C VAL A 23 -5.45 -6.53 -21.62
N ASP A 24 -5.74 -7.19 -20.51
CA ASP A 24 -4.79 -7.32 -19.40
C ASP A 24 -3.71 -8.35 -19.81
N ASP A 25 -2.67 -7.87 -20.48
CA ASP A 25 -1.53 -8.68 -20.93
C ASP A 25 -0.60 -9.15 -19.79
N GLY A 26 -1.03 -8.99 -18.53
CA GLY A 26 -0.22 -9.34 -17.35
C GLY A 26 0.98 -8.41 -17.11
N LYS A 27 1.18 -7.35 -17.90
CA LYS A 27 2.29 -6.40 -17.66
C LYS A 27 2.06 -5.60 -16.39
N ILE A 28 3.12 -5.41 -15.61
CA ILE A 28 3.14 -4.54 -14.44
C ILE A 28 3.43 -3.12 -14.93
N THR A 29 2.46 -2.21 -14.79
CA THR A 29 2.59 -0.82 -15.24
C THR A 29 2.17 0.16 -14.16
N HIS A 30 2.63 1.41 -14.28
CA HIS A 30 2.26 2.50 -13.38
C HIS A 30 0.74 2.67 -13.29
N ARG A 31 0.05 2.58 -14.44
CA ARG A 31 -1.42 2.66 -14.51
C ARG A 31 -2.09 1.57 -13.69
N LYS A 32 -1.64 0.31 -13.79
CA LYS A 32 -2.27 -0.81 -13.07
C LYS A 32 -2.01 -0.78 -11.56
N LEU A 33 -0.86 -0.26 -11.13
CA LEU A 33 -0.55 -0.09 -9.70
C LEU A 33 -1.27 1.10 -9.05
N THR A 34 -1.64 2.13 -9.82
CA THR A 34 -2.36 3.30 -9.30
C THR A 34 -3.70 2.88 -8.69
N GLY A 35 -3.96 3.25 -7.43
CA GLY A 35 -5.19 2.97 -6.69
C GLY A 35 -4.96 2.74 -5.20
N GLU A 36 -6.01 2.28 -4.52
CA GLU A 36 -5.98 1.97 -3.08
C GLU A 36 -5.74 0.48 -2.86
N TRP A 37 -4.81 0.14 -1.97
CA TRP A 37 -4.37 -1.22 -1.71
C TRP A 37 -4.34 -1.48 -0.21
N GLN A 38 -4.84 -2.65 0.21
CA GLN A 38 -4.61 -3.16 1.55
C GLN A 38 -3.49 -4.21 1.51
N CYS A 39 -2.33 -3.88 2.05
CA CYS A 39 -1.14 -4.73 2.08
C CYS A 39 -0.88 -5.30 3.46
N THR A 40 -0.47 -6.56 3.52
CA THR A 40 -0.03 -7.22 4.77
C THR A 40 1.37 -7.79 4.59
N ALA A 41 2.25 -7.55 5.55
CA ALA A 41 3.57 -8.16 5.64
C ALA A 41 3.82 -8.71 7.04
N SER A 42 4.61 -9.78 7.14
CA SER A 42 5.02 -10.38 8.42
C SER A 42 6.53 -10.48 8.49
N TYR A 43 7.07 -10.19 9.67
CA TYR A 43 8.50 -10.19 9.99
C TYR A 43 8.73 -11.10 11.21
N PRO A 44 8.76 -12.43 11.03
CA PRO A 44 8.71 -13.38 12.14
C PRO A 44 9.88 -13.24 13.12
N GLU A 45 11.09 -12.94 12.63
CA GLU A 45 12.26 -12.71 13.50
C GLU A 45 12.15 -11.48 14.39
N HIS A 46 11.28 -10.55 14.03
CA HIS A 46 10.98 -9.35 14.80
C HIS A 46 9.65 -9.48 15.56
N ASN A 47 9.01 -10.65 15.48
CA ASN A 47 7.67 -10.89 16.03
C ASN A 47 6.70 -9.75 15.67
N THR A 48 6.77 -9.27 14.43
CA THR A 48 6.05 -8.06 14.00
C THR A 48 5.24 -8.35 12.74
N LYS A 49 4.03 -7.79 12.68
CA LYS A 49 3.18 -7.77 11.48
C LYS A 49 2.81 -6.33 11.13
N THR A 50 2.67 -6.05 9.84
CA THR A 50 2.17 -4.75 9.37
C THR A 50 0.94 -4.95 8.49
N VAL A 51 -0.01 -4.02 8.62
CA VAL A 51 -1.18 -3.91 7.75
C VAL A 51 -1.24 -2.47 7.26
N SER A 52 -1.11 -2.25 5.95
CA SER A 52 -1.01 -0.93 5.34
C SER A 52 -2.17 -0.70 4.39
N ARG A 53 -2.82 0.46 4.51
CA ARG A 53 -3.74 1.01 3.51
C ARG A 53 -2.98 2.05 2.70
N LEU A 54 -2.52 1.63 1.53
CA LEU A 54 -1.73 2.43 0.60
C LEU A 54 -2.63 3.06 -0.45
N LYS A 55 -2.38 4.32 -0.79
CA LYS A 55 -2.95 4.99 -1.94
C LYS A 55 -1.82 5.44 -2.86
N LEU A 56 -1.66 4.75 -3.98
CA LEU A 56 -0.73 5.07 -5.05
C LEU A 56 -1.45 5.96 -6.05
N ILE A 57 -1.12 7.25 -6.08
CA ILE A 57 -1.79 8.25 -6.93
C ILE A 57 -1.05 8.34 -8.27
N GLY A 58 -1.78 8.56 -9.36
CA GLY A 58 -1.23 8.53 -10.72
C GLY A 58 -0.19 9.62 -11.02
N ASP A 59 -0.07 10.64 -10.17
CA ASP A 59 0.96 11.69 -10.23
C ASP A 59 2.29 11.27 -9.56
N GLY A 60 2.35 10.07 -8.97
CA GLY A 60 3.49 9.58 -8.20
C GLY A 60 3.42 9.90 -6.70
N SER A 61 2.35 10.53 -6.21
CA SER A 61 2.13 10.77 -4.79
C SER A 61 1.67 9.51 -4.07
N LEU A 62 2.06 9.35 -2.80
CA LEU A 62 1.76 8.18 -1.97
C LEU A 62 1.19 8.62 -0.61
N VAL A 63 0.08 8.01 -0.20
CA VAL A 63 -0.43 8.08 1.17
C VAL A 63 -0.46 6.68 1.76
N ASN A 64 0.03 6.51 2.98
CA ASN A 64 0.04 5.23 3.68
C ASN A 64 -0.48 5.40 5.11
N ASN A 65 -1.59 4.74 5.42
CA ASN A 65 -2.04 4.56 6.80
C ASN A 65 -1.84 3.10 7.18
N SER A 66 -0.93 2.83 8.11
CA SER A 66 -0.51 1.47 8.44
C SER A 66 -0.55 1.20 9.94
N SER A 67 -0.95 0.00 10.32
CA SER A 67 -0.84 -0.53 11.67
C SER A 67 0.37 -1.44 11.78
N ILE A 68 1.18 -1.24 12.82
CA ILE A 68 2.23 -2.17 13.24
C ILE A 68 1.72 -2.93 14.47
N ILE A 69 1.83 -4.25 14.43
CA ILE A 69 1.38 -5.17 15.47
C ILE A 69 2.62 -5.91 16.00
N GLU A 70 2.94 -5.72 17.27
CA GLU A 70 4.09 -6.35 17.95
C GLU A 70 3.78 -6.58 19.44
N PRO A 71 4.01 -7.78 20.00
CA PRO A 71 4.32 -9.04 19.31
C PRO A 71 3.16 -9.51 18.40
N ILE A 72 3.36 -10.55 17.59
CA ILE A 72 2.27 -11.20 16.81
C ILE A 72 1.34 -11.98 17.75
N ASP A 73 1.89 -12.56 18.83
CA ASP A 73 1.12 -13.29 19.84
C ASP A 73 0.48 -12.37 20.88
N LYS A 74 -0.50 -12.88 21.63
CA LYS A 74 -1.17 -12.12 22.69
C LYS A 74 -0.31 -12.01 23.97
N PRO A 75 -0.37 -10.87 24.69
CA PRO A 75 -1.00 -9.61 24.29
C PRO A 75 -0.18 -8.91 23.20
N PHE A 76 -0.84 -8.41 22.16
CA PHE A 76 -0.19 -7.66 21.08
C PHE A 76 -0.50 -6.17 21.20
N PHE A 77 0.48 -5.34 20.85
CA PHE A 77 0.34 -3.88 20.85
C PHE A 77 0.25 -3.39 19.42
N VAL A 78 -0.75 -2.55 19.15
CA VAL A 78 -1.00 -1.96 17.84
C VAL A 78 -0.63 -0.48 17.84
N TYR A 79 0.15 -0.09 16.83
CA TYR A 79 0.58 1.27 16.56
C TYR A 79 0.14 1.69 15.17
N ASP A 80 -0.70 2.73 15.09
CA ASP A 80 -1.14 3.29 13.82
C ASP A 80 -0.20 4.42 13.40
N LEU A 81 0.24 4.36 12.15
CA LEU A 81 1.15 5.30 11.52
C LEU A 81 0.45 5.92 10.32
N SER A 82 0.50 7.25 10.22
CA SER A 82 0.15 7.96 8.98
C SER A 82 1.42 8.48 8.33
N SER A 83 1.58 8.21 7.04
CA SER A 83 2.73 8.63 6.24
C SER A 83 2.30 9.17 4.89
N THR A 84 3.04 10.13 4.38
CA THR A 84 2.89 10.68 3.02
C THR A 84 4.22 10.62 2.30
N GLY A 85 4.21 10.65 0.98
CA GLY A 85 5.42 10.51 0.21
C GLY A 85 5.22 10.40 -1.28
N THR A 86 6.15 9.72 -1.94
CA THR A 86 6.12 9.45 -3.36
C THR A 86 6.37 7.99 -3.66
N TRP A 87 5.94 7.54 -4.82
CA TRP A 87 6.23 6.22 -5.35
C TRP A 87 6.68 6.29 -6.80
N LYS A 88 7.51 5.33 -7.21
CA LYS A 88 7.97 5.17 -8.60
C LYS A 88 8.06 3.70 -8.94
N LEU A 89 7.65 3.35 -10.15
CA LEU A 89 7.84 2.02 -10.74
C LEU A 89 8.81 2.14 -11.90
N ASP A 90 9.86 1.33 -11.87
CA ASP A 90 10.61 0.96 -13.07
C ASP A 90 9.92 -0.26 -13.70
N GLU A 91 9.25 -0.06 -14.84
CA GLU A 91 8.48 -1.11 -15.52
C GLU A 91 9.37 -2.18 -16.18
N GLN A 92 10.65 -1.90 -16.43
CA GLN A 92 11.56 -2.88 -17.04
C GLN A 92 12.10 -3.85 -15.98
N THR A 93 12.43 -3.33 -14.80
CA THR A 93 12.97 -4.13 -13.69
C THR A 93 11.92 -4.53 -12.66
N HIS A 94 10.68 -4.06 -12.83
CA HIS A 94 9.58 -4.17 -11.87
C HIS A 94 9.93 -3.65 -10.47
N LYS A 95 10.91 -2.74 -10.38
CA LYS A 95 11.34 -2.15 -9.10
C LYS A 95 10.36 -1.06 -8.69
N LEU A 96 9.70 -1.27 -7.56
CA LEU A 96 8.77 -0.32 -6.94
C LEU A 96 9.45 0.35 -5.75
N THR A 97 9.62 1.66 -5.82
CA THR A 97 10.29 2.44 -4.78
C THR A 97 9.30 3.36 -4.08
N TYR A 98 9.22 3.29 -2.76
CA TYR A 98 8.48 4.23 -1.92
C TYR A 98 9.45 5.13 -1.18
N THR A 99 9.19 6.44 -1.18
CA THR A 99 9.88 7.40 -0.30
C THR A 99 8.83 8.04 0.59
N LEU A 100 8.81 7.68 1.86
CA LEU A 100 7.77 8.02 2.82
C LEU A 100 8.33 8.86 3.97
N THR A 101 7.58 9.86 4.41
CA THR A 101 7.78 10.55 5.68
C THR A 101 6.65 10.17 6.62
N THR A 102 6.98 9.68 7.82
CA THR A 102 5.98 9.38 8.85
C THR A 102 5.54 10.67 9.52
N ASN A 103 4.24 10.99 9.43
CA ASN A 103 3.65 12.21 9.97
C ASN A 103 3.20 12.02 11.42
N SER A 104 2.68 10.84 11.76
CA SER A 104 2.18 10.55 13.10
C SER A 104 2.35 9.07 13.47
N VAL A 105 2.37 8.83 14.78
CA VAL A 105 2.31 7.50 15.40
C VAL A 105 1.32 7.59 16.56
N GLN A 106 0.35 6.69 16.62
CA GLN A 106 -0.68 6.63 17.66
C GLN A 106 -0.78 5.21 18.21
N ARG A 107 -1.12 5.09 19.49
CA ARG A 107 -1.47 3.80 20.09
C ARG A 107 -2.91 3.47 19.73
N ASN A 108 -3.16 2.24 19.31
CA ASN A 108 -4.50 1.73 19.01
C ASN A 108 -4.71 0.34 19.63
N HIS A 109 -4.40 0.22 20.91
CA HIS A 109 -4.44 -1.06 21.62
C HIS A 109 -5.87 -1.53 21.88
N THR A 110 -6.07 -2.84 21.84
CA THR A 110 -7.35 -3.46 22.24
C THR A 110 -7.51 -3.42 23.76
N GLU A 111 -8.75 -3.60 24.25
CA GLU A 111 -9.04 -3.74 25.68
C GLU A 111 -8.20 -4.87 26.31
N ASP A 112 -8.10 -6.03 25.66
CA ASP A 112 -7.22 -7.15 26.08
C ASP A 112 -5.76 -6.71 26.37
N ALA A 113 -5.20 -5.82 25.54
CA ALA A 113 -3.83 -5.35 25.70
C ALA A 113 -3.70 -4.31 26.82
N LEU A 114 -4.72 -3.46 27.01
CA LEU A 114 -4.80 -2.53 28.14
C LEU A 114 -4.90 -3.30 29.46
N ASP A 115 -5.81 -4.28 29.52
CA ASP A 115 -5.98 -5.19 30.65
C ASP A 115 -4.67 -5.92 31.02
N ALA A 116 -3.93 -6.38 30.01
CA ALA A 116 -2.65 -7.04 30.24
C ALA A 116 -1.63 -6.09 30.88
N MET A 117 -1.56 -4.84 30.43
CA MET A 117 -0.67 -3.81 31.02
C MET A 117 -1.05 -3.46 32.46
N GLU A 118 -2.33 -3.53 32.81
CA GLU A 118 -2.78 -3.32 34.19
C GLU A 118 -2.47 -4.51 35.11
N LYS A 119 -2.64 -5.74 34.59
CA LYS A 119 -2.50 -6.99 35.37
C LYS A 119 -1.05 -7.42 35.56
N ASP A 120 -0.16 -7.12 34.62
CA ASP A 120 1.25 -7.51 34.67
C ASP A 120 2.18 -6.32 34.39
N SER A 121 2.95 -5.96 35.42
CA SER A 121 3.83 -4.79 35.44
C SER A 121 4.95 -4.83 34.40
N ARG A 122 5.21 -5.98 33.77
CA ARG A 122 6.24 -6.13 32.72
C ARG A 122 5.79 -5.56 31.39
N TYR A 123 4.48 -5.53 31.11
CA TYR A 123 3.99 -5.14 29.79
C TYR A 123 4.02 -3.63 29.57
N LYS A 124 3.77 -2.81 30.59
CA LYS A 124 3.76 -1.36 30.43
C LYS A 124 5.14 -0.80 29.99
N PRO A 125 6.27 -1.13 30.64
CA PRO A 125 7.58 -0.69 30.15
C PRO A 125 7.93 -1.25 28.78
N TYR A 126 7.47 -2.47 28.47
CA TYR A 126 7.67 -3.07 27.16
C TYR A 126 6.93 -2.28 26.06
N GLU A 127 5.65 -1.98 26.27
CA GLU A 127 4.83 -1.14 25.39
C GLU A 127 5.45 0.25 25.22
N GLU A 128 5.85 0.92 26.30
CA GLU A 128 6.43 2.26 26.24
C GLU A 128 7.71 2.28 25.39
N ASN A 129 8.52 1.24 25.47
CA ASN A 129 9.71 1.08 24.63
C ASN A 129 9.35 0.89 23.14
N LEU A 130 8.32 0.10 22.83
CA LEU A 130 7.82 -0.05 21.47
C LEU A 130 7.25 1.26 20.93
N PHE A 131 6.42 1.97 21.69
CA PHE A 131 5.90 3.27 21.27
C PHE A 131 7.02 4.28 21.01
N LYS A 132 8.06 4.31 21.86
CA LYS A 132 9.24 5.16 21.66
C LYS A 132 10.04 4.76 20.42
N LYS A 133 10.20 3.46 20.16
CA LYS A 133 10.85 2.92 18.94
C LYS A 133 10.14 3.41 17.69
N TYR A 134 8.81 3.37 17.66
CA TYR A 134 8.02 3.81 16.51
C TYR A 134 7.91 5.33 16.38
N SER A 135 7.71 6.04 17.49
CA SER A 135 7.64 7.50 17.52
C SER A 135 8.93 8.18 17.04
N LYS A 136 10.09 7.52 17.19
CA LYS A 136 11.37 7.99 16.62
C LYS A 136 11.37 8.09 15.09
N ARG A 137 10.37 7.56 14.39
CA ARG A 137 10.21 7.64 12.93
C ARG A 137 9.47 8.90 12.49
N ILE A 138 8.79 9.61 13.38
CA ILE A 138 8.06 10.84 13.06
C ILE A 138 9.02 11.86 12.43
N ASN A 139 8.57 12.48 11.35
CA ASN A 139 9.31 13.44 10.52
C ASN A 139 10.60 12.89 9.88
N LYS A 140 10.80 11.56 9.90
CA LYS A 140 11.91 10.92 9.20
C LYS A 140 11.46 10.36 7.87
N GLN A 141 12.22 10.69 6.85
CA GLN A 141 12.08 10.10 5.53
C GLN A 141 12.73 8.71 5.50
N ASN A 142 12.04 7.74 4.92
CA ASN A 142 12.54 6.40 4.68
C ASN A 142 12.26 5.99 3.23
N THR A 143 13.24 5.36 2.60
CA THR A 143 13.08 4.78 1.26
C THR A 143 12.97 3.27 1.38
N ILE A 144 11.93 2.70 0.77
CA ILE A 144 11.69 1.27 0.73
C ILE A 144 11.68 0.83 -0.72
N ASN A 145 12.49 -0.17 -1.05
CA ASN A 145 12.56 -0.75 -2.39
C ASN A 145 11.91 -2.13 -2.37
N PHE A 146 10.99 -2.35 -3.29
CA PHE A 146 10.36 -3.62 -3.56
C PHE A 146 10.63 -4.06 -5.00
N VAL A 147 10.49 -5.36 -5.24
CA VAL A 147 10.27 -5.92 -6.58
C VAL A 147 8.82 -6.36 -6.64
N VAL A 148 8.09 -5.93 -7.66
CA VAL A 148 6.75 -6.46 -7.94
C VAL A 148 6.90 -7.83 -8.58
N THR A 149 6.51 -8.88 -7.84
CA THR A 149 6.66 -10.26 -8.30
C THR A 149 5.40 -10.80 -8.95
N SER A 150 4.24 -10.21 -8.65
CA SER A 150 2.97 -10.58 -9.27
C SER A 150 1.97 -9.43 -9.19
N LEU A 151 1.22 -9.23 -10.28
CA LEU A 151 0.03 -8.39 -10.32
C LEU A 151 -1.02 -9.12 -11.15
N THR A 152 -2.07 -9.60 -10.47
CA THR A 152 -3.10 -10.45 -11.10
C THR A 152 -4.48 -9.91 -10.76
N ARG A 153 -5.45 -10.25 -11.61
CA ARG A 153 -6.86 -9.95 -11.39
C ARG A 153 -7.62 -11.26 -11.29
N ASP A 154 -8.35 -11.46 -10.20
CA ASP A 154 -9.26 -12.58 -10.03
C ASP A 154 -10.40 -12.45 -11.05
N SER A 155 -10.61 -13.48 -11.87
CA SER A 155 -11.59 -13.46 -12.95
C SER A 155 -13.04 -13.58 -12.47
N LYS A 156 -13.28 -14.06 -11.23
CA LYS A 156 -14.60 -14.28 -10.67
C LYS A 156 -15.13 -13.04 -9.95
N ASN A 157 -14.31 -12.38 -9.16
CA ASN A 157 -14.72 -11.22 -8.36
C ASN A 157 -14.07 -9.90 -8.80
N GLY A 158 -13.13 -9.95 -9.76
CA GLY A 158 -12.47 -8.76 -10.31
C GLY A 158 -11.42 -8.13 -9.39
N GLN A 159 -11.15 -8.71 -8.22
CA GLN A 159 -10.18 -8.22 -7.24
C GLN A 159 -8.77 -8.31 -7.78
N TYR A 160 -7.98 -7.26 -7.59
CA TYR A 160 -6.56 -7.27 -7.91
C TYR A 160 -5.75 -7.78 -6.73
N THR A 161 -4.80 -8.66 -7.00
CA THR A 161 -3.77 -9.08 -6.04
C THR A 161 -2.41 -8.63 -6.53
N LEU A 162 -1.66 -7.99 -5.65
CA LEU A 162 -0.30 -7.51 -5.86
C LEU A 162 0.63 -8.17 -4.83
N VAL A 163 1.74 -8.73 -5.30
CA VAL A 163 2.77 -9.31 -4.43
C VAL A 163 4.05 -8.50 -4.57
N LEU A 164 4.55 -8.04 -3.42
CA LEU A 164 5.78 -7.24 -3.33
C LEU A 164 6.83 -8.03 -2.55
N GLU A 165 8.03 -8.15 -3.10
CA GLU A 165 9.19 -8.68 -2.39
C GLU A 165 10.13 -7.54 -1.98
N GLN A 166 10.48 -7.48 -0.69
CA GLN A 166 11.52 -6.59 -0.17
C GLN A 166 12.74 -7.42 0.21
N LYS A 167 13.88 -7.18 -0.45
CA LYS A 167 15.16 -7.81 -0.09
C LYS A 167 15.98 -6.90 0.81
N THR A 168 16.49 -7.46 1.90
CA THR A 168 17.55 -6.87 2.74
C THR A 168 18.84 -7.66 2.53
N ALA A 169 19.93 -7.23 3.17
CA ALA A 169 21.19 -7.95 3.10
C ALA A 169 21.11 -9.37 3.71
N GLN A 170 20.13 -9.65 4.57
CA GLN A 170 20.01 -10.91 5.29
C GLN A 170 18.78 -11.72 4.91
N LYS A 171 17.68 -11.10 4.46
CA LYS A 171 16.38 -11.75 4.28
C LYS A 171 15.55 -11.15 3.16
N SER A 172 14.57 -11.90 2.68
CA SER A 172 13.47 -11.39 1.85
C SER A 172 12.17 -11.39 2.66
N TYR A 173 11.35 -10.36 2.46
CA TYR A 173 10.02 -10.24 3.04
C TYR A 173 8.99 -10.10 1.93
N ILE A 174 7.84 -10.77 2.09
CA ILE A 174 6.73 -10.69 1.14
C ILE A 174 5.62 -9.82 1.75
N SER A 175 5.11 -8.90 0.95
CA SER A 175 3.86 -8.20 1.22
C SER A 175 2.81 -8.65 0.21
N SER A 176 1.64 -9.03 0.70
CA SER A 176 0.48 -9.37 -0.13
C SER A 176 -0.54 -8.23 -0.04
N CYS A 177 -0.93 -7.70 -1.19
CA CYS A 177 -1.78 -6.54 -1.34
C CYS A 177 -3.04 -6.91 -2.13
N VAL A 178 -4.19 -6.38 -1.71
CA VAL A 178 -5.46 -6.55 -2.41
C VAL A 178 -6.14 -5.22 -2.67
N ARG A 179 -6.86 -5.14 -3.80
CA ARG A 179 -7.71 -4.02 -4.21
C ARG A 179 -8.99 -4.51 -4.86
#